data_AF-A0A2T8HN45-F1
#
_entry.id   AF-A0A2T8HN45-F1
#
_cell.length_a   1.000
_cell.length_b   1.000
_cell.length_c   1.000
_cell.angle_alpha   90.00
_cell.angle_beta   90.00
_cell.angle_gamma   90.00
#
_symmetry.space_group_name_H-M   'P 1'
#
loop_
_entity.id
_entity.type
_entity.pdbx_description
1 polymer ?
#
loop_
_entity_poly.entity_id
_entity_poly.type
_entity_poly.pdbx_seq_one_letter_code
_entity_poly.pdbx_strand_id
1 'polypeptide(L)' 'MKITAQDYIIQAILECLEDTIQGKGIKLLNHVSYDLNKTNSYIHFIPKDGREFESIDAFWLGFIVKEYL' A
#
# COMPACT_ATOMS: atom_id res chain seq x y z
N MET A 1 9.22 -8.87 -21.03
CA MET A 1 8.58 -8.75 -19.71
C MET A 1 8.11 -7.30 -19.59
N LYS A 2 6.80 -7.02 -19.74
CA LYS A 2 6.29 -5.65 -19.59
C LYS A 2 6.01 -5.47 -18.10
N ILE A 3 6.94 -4.86 -17.39
CA ILE A 3 6.70 -4.37 -16.03
C ILE A 3 5.77 -3.18 -16.19
N THR A 4 4.49 -3.34 -15.84
CA THR A 4 3.57 -2.22 -15.67
C THR A 4 4.00 -1.52 -14.39
N ALA A 5 4.46 -0.27 -14.47
CA ALA A 5 5.02 0.47 -13.33
C ALA A 5 4.11 0.46 -12.07
N GLN A 6 2.80 0.26 -12.25
CA GLN A 6 1.83 0.06 -11.17
C GLN A 6 2.13 -1.18 -10.31
N ASP A 7 2.50 -2.30 -10.90
CA ASP A 7 2.79 -3.55 -10.18
C ASP A 7 4.02 -3.38 -9.28
N TYR A 8 5.03 -2.66 -9.79
CA TYR A 8 6.24 -2.33 -9.02
C TYR A 8 5.93 -1.43 -7.83
N ILE A 9 5.09 -0.41 -8.02
CA ILE A 9 4.66 0.47 -6.94
C ILE A 9 3.89 -0.32 -5.88
N ILE A 10 2.95 -1.19 -6.29
CA ILE A 10 2.18 -2.01 -5.35
C ILE A 10 3.09 -2.98 -4.60
N GLN A 11 4.07 -3.59 -5.27
CA GLN A 11 5.07 -4.44 -4.61
C GLN A 11 5.89 -3.67 -3.57
N ALA A 12 6.40 -2.49 -3.91
CA ALA A 12 7.13 -1.65 -2.95
C ALA A 12 6.26 -1.26 -1.75
N ILE A 13 4.97 -1.00 -1.96
CA ILE A 13 4.03 -0.78 -0.86
C ILE A 13 3.92 -2.03 0.02
N LEU A 14 3.72 -3.21 -0.57
CA LEU A 14 3.58 -4.46 0.17
C LEU A 14 4.85 -4.81 0.96
N GLU A 15 6.03 -4.64 0.38
CA GLU A 15 7.32 -4.85 1.06
C GLU A 15 7.48 -3.89 2.24
N CYS A 16 7.20 -2.60 2.03
CA CYS A 16 7.23 -1.60 3.09
C CYS A 16 6.28 -1.94 4.26
N LEU A 17 5.11 -2.52 3.97
CA LEU A 17 4.15 -2.95 5.00
C LEU A 17 4.68 -4.10 5.88
N GLU A 18 5.56 -4.95 5.36
CA GLU A 18 6.15 -6.07 6.11
C GLU A 18 7.45 -5.70 6.83
N ASP A 19 8.25 -4.79 6.27
CA ASP A 19 9.64 -4.58 6.71
C ASP A 19 9.80 -3.40 7.68
N THR A 20 8.92 -2.40 7.62
CA THR A 20 9.03 -1.19 8.46
C THR A 20 8.10 -1.23 9.66
N ILE A 21 8.47 -0.55 10.75
CA ILE A 21 7.61 -0.44 11.94
C ILE A 21 6.30 0.29 11.59
N GLN A 22 6.40 1.36 10.81
CA GLN A 22 5.28 2.15 10.34
C GLN A 22 4.37 1.32 9.44
N GLY A 23 4.94 0.57 8.50
CA GLY A 23 4.21 -0.33 7.61
C GLY A 23 3.43 -1.42 8.36
N LYS A 24 4.07 -2.05 9.36
CA LYS A 24 3.40 -3.01 10.24
C LYS A 24 2.23 -2.38 10.99
N GLY A 25 2.41 -1.14 11.47
CA GLY A 25 1.33 -0.37 12.10
C GLY A 25 0.15 -0.14 11.16
N ILE A 26 0.40 0.27 9.92
CA ILE A 26 -0.64 0.45 8.90
C ILE A 26 -1.36 -0.87 8.63
N LYS A 27 -0.62 -1.98 8.46
CA LYS A 27 -1.19 -3.32 8.22
C LYS A 27 -2.03 -3.82 9.41
N LEU A 28 -1.68 -3.46 10.65
CA LEU A 28 -2.46 -3.79 11.83
C LEU A 28 -3.81 -3.05 11.85
N LEU A 29 -3.83 -1.78 11.44
CA LEU A 29 -5.01 -0.92 11.45
C LEU A 29 -5.95 -1.11 10.26
N ASN A 30 -5.48 -1.76 9.18
CA ASN A 30 -6.23 -1.90 7.94
C ASN A 30 -6.40 -3.37 7.53
N HIS A 31 -7.48 -3.69 6.83
CA HIS A 31 -7.54 -4.84 5.93
C HIS A 31 -6.96 -4.41 4.58
N VAL A 32 -5.94 -5.13 4.11
CA VAL A 32 -5.26 -4.86 2.84
C VAL A 32 -5.64 -5.92 1.83
N SER A 33 -6.22 -5.51 0.70
CA SER A 33 -6.57 -6.37 -0.43
C SER A 33 -5.88 -5.86 -1.69
N TYR A 34 -5.33 -6.72 -2.52
CA TYR A 34 -4.61 -6.30 -3.73
C TYR A 34 -4.78 -7.31 -4.86
N ASP A 35 -4.63 -6.83 -6.10
CA ASP A 35 -4.54 -7.65 -7.30
C ASP A 35 -3.42 -7.09 -8.18
N LEU A 36 -2.50 -7.96 -8.61
CA LEU A 36 -1.39 -7.64 -9.50
C LEU A 36 -1.71 -8.18 -10.89
N ASN A 37 -2.72 -7.61 -11.53
CA ASN A 37 -3.14 -8.00 -12.87
C ASN A 37 -2.78 -6.91 -13.87
N LYS A 38 -2.01 -7.26 -14.91
CA LYS A 38 -1.39 -6.35 -15.91
C LYS A 38 -2.33 -5.32 -16.56
N THR A 39 -3.64 -5.52 -16.46
CA THR A 39 -4.66 -4.64 -17.04
C THR A 39 -5.22 -3.64 -16.03
N ASN A 40 -5.28 -3.98 -14.73
CA ASN A 40 -5.83 -3.16 -13.65
C ASN A 40 -5.29 -3.62 -12.29
N SER A 41 -4.02 -3.36 -12.03
CA SER A 41 -3.44 -3.66 -10.71
C SER A 41 -3.96 -2.67 -9.67
N TYR A 42 -4.33 -3.17 -8.50
CA TYR A 42 -4.85 -2.35 -7.41
C TYR A 42 -4.34 -2.78 -6.05
N ILE A 43 -4.42 -1.86 -5.10
CA ILE A 43 -4.33 -2.12 -3.66
C ILE A 43 -5.39 -1.29 -2.95
N HIS A 44 -6.13 -1.92 -2.05
CA HIS A 44 -7.19 -1.33 -1.26
C HIS A 44 -6.83 -1.44 0.22
N PHE A 45 -6.94 -0.31 0.91
CA PHE A 45 -6.82 -0.22 2.36
C PHE A 45 -8.20 0.05 2.94
N ILE A 46 -8.66 -0.83 3.82
CA ILE A 46 -9.96 -0.73 4.48
C ILE A 46 -9.69 -0.60 5.99
N PRO A 47 -9.83 0.59 6.59
CA PRO A 47 -9.63 0.78 8.01
C PRO A 47 -10.55 -0.10 8.86
N LYS A 48 -10.00 -0.73 9.90
CA LYS A 48 -10.74 -1.66 10.78
C LYS A 48 -11.65 -0.96 11.78
N ASP A 49 -11.37 0.31 12.06
CA ASP A 49 -12.16 1.18 12.94
C ASP A 49 -13.42 1.74 12.24
N GLY A 50 -13.64 1.40 10.97
CA GLY A 50 -14.78 1.86 10.18
C GLY A 50 -14.65 3.29 9.67
N ARG A 51 -13.50 3.94 9.84
CA ARG A 51 -13.25 5.26 9.24
C ARG A 51 -13.04 5.13 7.72
N GLU A 52 -13.33 6.20 7.00
CA GLU A 52 -12.96 6.28 5.59
C GLU A 52 -11.46 6.49 5.44
N PHE A 53 -10.88 5.93 4.38
CA PHE A 53 -9.48 6.18 4.03
C PHE A 53 -9.39 7.53 3.33
N GLU A 54 -8.75 8.51 3.98
CA GLU A 54 -8.70 9.89 3.49
C GLU A 54 -7.48 10.14 2.59
N SER A 55 -7.49 11.24 1.84
CA SER A 55 -6.36 11.62 0.99
C SER A 55 -5.06 11.85 1.78
N ILE A 56 -5.16 12.24 3.05
CA ILE A 56 -3.99 12.40 3.93
C ILE A 56 -3.35 11.06 4.29
N ASP A 57 -4.15 10.00 4.48
CA ASP A 57 -3.63 8.65 4.71
C ASP A 57 -2.83 8.16 3.49
N ALA A 58 -3.35 8.44 2.27
CA ALA A 58 -2.65 8.12 1.02
C ALA A 58 -1.30 8.84 0.88
N PHE A 59 -1.26 10.13 1.26
CA PHE A 59 -0.03 10.92 1.22
C PHE A 59 1.04 10.34 2.15
N TRP A 60 0.68 10.03 3.40
CA TRP A 60 1.62 9.47 4.38
C TRP A 60 2.11 8.09 3.97
N LEU A 61 1.22 7.24 3.41
CA LEU A 61 1.63 5.96 2.86
C LEU A 61 2.67 6.14 1.75
N GLY A 62 2.42 7.05 0.81
CA GLY A 62 3.37 7.35 -0.27
C GLY A 62 4.71 7.90 0.24
N PHE A 63 4.69 8.75 1.28
CA PHE A 63 5.90 9.26 1.92
C PHE A 63 6.73 8.13 2.54
N ILE A 64 6.11 7.25 3.33
CA ILE A 64 6.77 6.13 3.99
C ILE A 64 7.37 5.16 2.96
N VAL A 65 6.62 4.84 1.90
CA VAL A 65 7.09 3.95 0.83
C VAL A 65 8.26 4.55 0.07
N LYS A 66 8.28 5.88 -0.13
CA LYS A 66 9.42 6.57 -0.73
C LYS A 66 10.66 6.53 0.18
N GLU A 67 10.50 6.63 1.49
CA GLU A 67 11.65 6.51 2.42
C GLU A 67 12.22 5.10 2.50
N TYR A 68 11.41 4.07 2.18
CA TYR A 68 11.84 2.68 2.11
C TYR A 68 12.72 2.38 0.88
N LEU A 69 12.40 2.97 -0.28
CA LEU A 69 13.10 2.79 -1.56
C LEU A 69 14.40 3.62 -1.64
#